data_AF-A0A7J2MFE0-F1
#
_entry.id   AF-A0A7J2MFE0-F1
#
_cell.length_a   1.000
_cell.length_b   1.000
_cell.length_c   1.000
_cell.angle_alpha   90.00
_cell.angle_beta   90.00
_cell.angle_gamma   90.00
#
_symmetry.space_group_name_H-M   'P 1'
#
loop_
_entity.id
_entity.type
_entity.pdbx_description
1 polymer ?
#
loop_
_entity_poly.entity_id
_entity_poly.type
_entity_poly.pdbx_seq_one_letter_code
_entity_poly.pdbx_strand_id
1 'polypeptide(L)' 'VTQIAGTVTRRIVPYIKEGDFVKRGDRIGMIRFGSRVDMTIPPGFEPAIQRGDKVYAGKTVIAIRRSETRKTSGIRR' A
#
# COMPACT_ATOMS: atom_id res chain seq x y z
N VAL A 1 7.02 -3.24 -1.86
CA VAL A 1 7.07 -1.99 -1.07
C VAL A 1 8.52 -1.66 -0.84
N THR A 2 8.91 -0.41 -1.06
CA THR A 2 10.31 0.04 -0.90
C THR A 2 10.36 1.09 0.20
N GLN A 3 11.26 0.90 1.16
CA GLN A 3 11.47 1.82 2.28
C GLN A 3 12.75 2.62 2.01
N ILE A 4 12.68 3.95 2.01
CA ILE A 4 13.81 4.82 1.65
C ILE A 4 14.12 5.77 2.81
N ALA A 5 15.16 5.42 3.55
CA ALA A 5 15.68 6.23 4.64
C ALA A 5 16.53 7.40 4.11
N GLY A 6 16.35 8.60 4.65
CA GLY A 6 17.14 9.79 4.29
C GLY A 6 18.52 9.81 4.96
N THR A 7 19.42 10.68 4.51
CA THR A 7 20.83 10.75 4.94
C THR A 7 21.03 10.91 6.47
N VAL A 8 20.09 11.58 7.15
CA VAL A 8 20.08 11.74 8.62
C VAL A 8 19.43 10.54 9.33
N THR A 9 18.53 9.85 8.64
CA THR A 9 17.76 8.71 9.12
C THR A 9 18.51 7.42 8.82
N ARG A 10 19.28 6.89 9.79
CA ARG A 10 20.23 5.79 9.52
C ARG A 10 19.70 4.36 9.71
N ARG A 11 18.42 4.14 10.02
CA ARG A 11 17.94 2.80 10.42
C ARG A 11 16.53 2.48 9.91
N ILE A 12 16.45 1.67 8.84
CA ILE A 12 15.29 0.84 8.52
C ILE A 12 15.40 -0.41 9.39
N VAL A 13 14.36 -0.72 10.16
CA VAL A 13 14.30 -1.94 10.97
C VAL A 13 13.22 -2.84 10.38
N PRO A 14 13.59 -3.88 9.62
CA PRO A 14 12.62 -4.88 9.21
C PRO A 14 12.17 -5.70 10.42
N TYR A 15 10.88 -6.02 10.47
CA TYR A 15 10.30 -6.94 11.47
C TYR A 15 10.01 -8.32 10.89
N ILE A 16 10.09 -8.45 9.58
CA ILE A 16 9.83 -9.66 8.82
C ILE A 16 11.05 -9.98 7.94
N LYS A 17 11.13 -11.23 7.51
CA LYS A 17 12.12 -11.74 6.54
C LYS A 17 11.41 -12.29 5.30
N GLU A 18 12.21 -12.55 4.26
CA GLU A 18 11.71 -13.20 3.05
C GLU A 18 11.09 -14.56 3.38
N GLY A 19 9.94 -14.85 2.76
CA GLY A 19 9.17 -16.06 3.01
C GLY A 19 8.18 -15.99 4.18
N ASP A 20 8.22 -14.93 5.00
CA ASP A 20 7.22 -14.77 6.07
C ASP A 20 5.82 -14.48 5.49
N PHE A 21 4.81 -15.11 6.08
CA PHE A 21 3.41 -14.79 5.80
C PHE A 21 2.98 -13.56 6.61
N VAL A 22 2.42 -12.57 5.92
CA VAL A 22 1.89 -11.35 6.54
C VAL A 22 0.39 -11.24 6.34
N LYS A 23 -0.32 -10.86 7.40
CA LYS A 23 -1.75 -10.54 7.35
C LYS A 23 -1.94 -9.05 7.13
N ARG A 24 -3.14 -8.68 6.66
CA ARG A 24 -3.50 -7.27 6.51
C ARG A 24 -3.44 -6.57 7.88
N GLY A 25 -2.71 -5.46 7.95
CA GLY A 25 -2.55 -4.66 9.16
C GLY A 25 -1.27 -4.97 9.95
N ASP A 26 -0.56 -6.05 9.60
CA ASP A 26 0.71 -6.39 10.25
C ASP A 26 1.77 -5.31 9.97
N ARG A 27 2.58 -5.06 10.99
CA ARG A 27 3.71 -4.13 10.88
C ARG A 27 4.91 -4.89 10.32
N ILE A 28 5.34 -4.52 9.12
CA ILE A 28 6.45 -5.17 8.43
C ILE A 28 7.83 -4.56 8.78
N GLY A 29 7.83 -3.38 9.40
CA GLY A 29 9.06 -2.70 9.79
C GLY A 29 8.79 -1.28 10.29
N MET A 30 9.87 -0.58 10.58
CA MET A 30 9.86 0.81 11.01
C MET A 30 11.04 1.55 10.40
N ILE A 31 10.79 2.81 10.02
CA ILE A 31 11.85 3.75 9.69
C ILE A 31 11.87 4.84 10.76
N ARG A 32 13.03 5.00 11.42
CA ARG A 32 13.18 5.96 12.53
C ARG A 32 13.31 7.40 11.99
N PHE A 33 12.95 8.42 12.77
CA PHE A 33 13.25 9.84 12.46
C PHE A 33 12.75 10.38 11.10
N GLY A 34 11.60 9.93 10.62
CA GLY A 34 10.98 10.47 9.41
C GLY A 34 11.69 10.02 8.13
N SER A 35 10.91 9.45 7.21
CA SER A 35 11.43 8.88 5.97
C SER A 35 10.27 8.65 4.99
N ARG A 36 10.61 8.37 3.72
CA ARG A 36 9.66 8.11 2.64
C ARG A 36 9.47 6.60 2.46
N VAL A 37 8.23 6.20 2.20
CA VAL A 37 7.88 4.86 1.75
C VAL A 37 7.29 4.96 0.36
N ASP A 38 7.85 4.20 -0.57
CA ASP A 38 7.35 4.08 -1.93
C ASP A 38 6.53 2.79 -2.05
N MET A 39 5.29 2.94 -2.52
CA MET A 39 4.36 1.84 -2.74
C MET A 39 4.09 1.69 -4.24
N THR A 40 4.52 0.57 -4.81
CA THR A 40 4.16 0.18 -6.17
C THR A 40 2.81 -0.54 -6.14
N ILE A 41 1.84 -0.03 -6.90
CA ILE A 41 0.54 -0.68 -7.06
C ILE A 41 0.66 -1.74 -8.17
N PRO A 42 0.33 -3.01 -7.90
CA PRO A 42 0.40 -4.05 -8.91
C PRO A 42 -0.69 -3.86 -9.99
N PRO A 43 -0.50 -4.43 -11.19
CA PRO A 43 -1.53 -4.42 -12.24
C PRO A 43 -2.87 -4.97 -11.74
N GLY A 44 -3.98 -4.44 -12.28
CA GLY A 44 -5.34 -4.83 -11.88
C GLY A 44 -5.86 -4.13 -10.61
N PHE A 45 -5.11 -3.21 -10.03
CA PHE A 45 -5.56 -2.31 -8.97
C PHE A 45 -5.54 -0.86 -9.45
N GLU A 46 -6.45 -0.05 -8.90
CA GLU A 46 -6.52 1.40 -9.12
C GLU A 46 -6.26 2.15 -7.81
N PRO A 47 -5.57 3.30 -7.85
CA PRO A 47 -5.38 4.13 -6.67
C PRO A 47 -6.71 4.53 -6.03
N ALA A 48 -6.81 4.38 -4.71
CA ALA A 48 -7.97 4.77 -3.91
C ALA A 48 -7.74 6.09 -3.15
N ILE A 49 -6.62 6.77 -3.42
CA ILE A 49 -6.19 8.02 -2.79
C ILE A 49 -5.74 9.00 -3.88
N GLN A 50 -5.73 10.29 -3.54
CA GLN A 50 -5.28 11.36 -4.40
C GLN A 50 -4.04 12.07 -3.83
N ARG A 51 -3.41 12.90 -4.66
CA ARG A 51 -2.28 13.72 -4.22
C ARG A 51 -2.74 14.69 -3.13
N GLY A 52 -1.97 14.74 -2.04
CA GLY A 52 -2.26 15.59 -0.88
C GLY A 52 -3.02 14.89 0.24
N ASP A 53 -3.57 13.69 0.00
CA ASP A 53 -4.25 12.93 1.04
C ASP A 53 -3.30 12.53 2.17
N LYS A 54 -3.76 12.72 3.41
CA LYS A 54 -3.07 12.19 4.59
C LYS A 54 -3.37 10.69 4.71
N VAL A 55 -2.33 9.88 4.68
CA VAL A 55 -2.44 8.42 4.79
C VAL A 55 -1.88 7.92 6.12
N TYR A 56 -2.47 6.84 6.65
CA TYR A 56 -2.05 6.20 7.89
C TYR A 56 -1.80 4.71 7.67
N ALA A 57 -0.62 4.24 8.07
CA ALA A 57 -0.22 2.84 7.93
C ALA A 57 -1.22 1.88 8.61
N GLY A 58 -1.55 0.79 7.93
CA GLY A 58 -2.51 -0.21 8.40
C GLY A 58 -3.98 0.23 8.40
N LYS A 59 -4.28 1.49 8.08
CA LYS A 59 -5.64 2.04 8.10
C LYS A 59 -6.12 2.50 6.72
N THR A 60 -5.34 3.36 6.07
CA THR A 60 -5.75 3.93 4.78
C THR A 60 -5.60 2.89 3.67
N VAL A 61 -6.69 2.65 2.94
CA VAL A 61 -6.66 1.83 1.72
C VAL A 61 -6.12 2.69 0.59
N ILE A 62 -4.98 2.31 0.02
CA ILE A 62 -4.31 3.10 -1.03
C ILE A 62 -4.64 2.65 -2.45
N ALA A 63 -5.17 1.43 -2.61
CA ALA A 63 -5.55 0.88 -3.90
C ALA A 63 -6.67 -0.15 -3.74
N ILE A 64 -7.55 -0.21 -4.73
CA ILE A 64 -8.66 -1.17 -4.82
C ILE A 64 -8.52 -2.00 -6.09
N ARG A 65 -8.89 -3.28 -6.03
CA ARG A 65 -8.87 -4.13 -7.22
C ARG A 65 -9.93 -3.62 -8.20
N ARG A 66 -9.59 -3.53 -9.47
CA ARG A 66 -10.57 -3.34 -10.53
C ARG A 66 -11.49 -4.56 -10.52
N SER A 67 -12.68 -4.41 -9.95
CA SER A 67 -13.76 -5.34 -10.21
C SER A 67 -14.19 -5.09 -11.65
N GLU A 68 -14.12 -6.11 -12.50
CA GLU A 68 -14.89 -6.08 -13.74
C GLU A 68 -16.34 -5.92 -13.35
N THR A 69 -16.87 -4.70 -13.46
CA THR A 69 -18.30 -4.46 -13.36
C THR A 69 -18.90 -5.33 -14.43
N ARG A 70 -19.52 -6.45 -14.03
CA ARG A 70 -20.41 -7.21 -14.91
C ARG A 70 -21.35 -6.16 -15.49
N LYS A 71 -21.18 -5.84 -16.77
CA LYS A 71 -22.19 -5.10 -17.51
C LYS A 71 -23.43 -5.99 -17.42
N THR A 72 -24.34 -5.68 -16.51
CA THR A 72 -25.71 -6.15 -16.62
C THR A 72 -26.23 -5.46 -17.86
N SER A 73 -26.00 -6.10 -19.00
CA SER A 73 -26.65 -5.83 -20.27
C SER A 73 -28.12 -5.65 -19.96
N GLY A 74 -28.65 -4.48 -20.31
CA GLY A 74 -30.05 -4.19 -20.19
C GLY A 74 -30.86 -5.32 -20.81
N ILE A 75 -31.55 -6.07 -19.96
CA ILE A 75 -32.71 -6.83 -20.41
C ILE A 75 -33.82 -5.79 -20.49
N ARG A 76 -33.92 -5.17 -21.67
CA ARG A 76 -35.18 -4.63 -22.15
C ARG A 76 -36.12 -5.82 -22.34
N ARG A 77 -37.10 -5.97 -21.46
CA ARG A 77 -38.49 -6.32 -21.80
C ARG A 77 -39.39 -5.67 -20.77
#